data_AF-A0A4Q3Y255-F1
#
_entry.id   AF-A0A4Q3Y255-F1
#
_cell.length_a   1.000
_cell.length_b   1.000
_cell.length_c   1.000
_cell.angle_alpha   90.00
_cell.angle_beta   90.00
_cell.angle_gamma   90.00
#
_symmetry.space_group_name_H-M   'P 1'
#
loop_
_entity.id
_entity.type
_entity.pdbx_description
1 polymer ?
#
loop_
_entity_poly.entity_id
_entity_poly.type
_entity_poly.pdbx_seq_one_letter_code
_entity_poly.pdbx_strand_id
1 'polypeptide(L)'
;MGAAITGNKATLNINLAPAQIEAALRSPRGFVGYFTERMGRALKAAGDESPQYVFIVEGAEAQDFHLHGVISSTVPNLRSVLAAVGGKTSTAAPERQVHSRSVYSLVGWVRYIAKAPLTTTEVMTYERRQLGIEERRDGLIGASRITRARGKEWYEEARRGGVTVSDEMHGAGDASIIVE
;
A
#
# COMPACT_ATOMS: atom_id res chain seq x y z
N MET A 1 -17.49 -9.30 -16.18
CA MET A 1 -17.63 -7.85 -16.46
C MET A 1 -16.91 -7.10 -15.35
N GLY A 2 -15.76 -6.47 -15.63
CA GLY A 2 -14.93 -5.82 -14.62
C GLY A 2 -15.62 -4.58 -14.03
N ALA A 3 -15.90 -4.58 -12.73
CA ALA A 3 -16.51 -3.44 -12.06
C ALA A 3 -15.55 -2.23 -12.12
N ALA A 4 -15.99 -1.19 -12.82
CA ALA A 4 -15.21 -0.01 -13.12
C ALA A 4 -14.62 0.63 -11.87
N ILE A 5 -13.40 1.15 -12.01
CA ILE A 5 -12.76 2.01 -11.03
C ILE A 5 -13.57 3.31 -10.98
N THR A 6 -14.31 3.56 -9.88
CA THR A 6 -15.38 4.56 -9.82
C THR A 6 -14.95 5.94 -9.34
N GLY A 7 -13.65 6.25 -9.32
CA GLY A 7 -13.14 7.52 -8.80
C GLY A 7 -11.81 7.95 -9.42
N ASN A 8 -11.30 9.08 -8.93
CA ASN A 8 -9.99 9.61 -9.35
C ASN A 8 -8.90 8.60 -9.01
N LYS A 9 -8.14 8.20 -10.02
CA LYS A 9 -7.01 7.28 -9.88
C LYS A 9 -5.76 8.08 -9.57
N ALA A 10 -5.12 7.75 -8.47
CA ALA A 10 -3.90 8.38 -8.04
C ALA A 10 -2.89 7.33 -7.58
N THR A 11 -1.61 7.54 -7.91
CA THR A 11 -0.54 7.03 -7.06
C THR A 11 -0.63 7.74 -5.71
N LEU A 12 -0.21 7.07 -4.66
CA LEU A 12 0.03 7.68 -3.36
C LEU A 12 1.46 7.31 -2.95
N ASN A 13 2.22 8.31 -2.55
CA ASN A 13 3.40 8.12 -1.72
C ASN A 13 3.20 9.00 -0.48
N ILE A 14 3.14 8.38 0.69
CA ILE A 14 2.82 9.02 1.97
C ILE A 14 3.99 8.77 2.93
N ASN A 15 4.80 9.79 3.18
CA ASN A 15 5.83 9.69 4.22
C ASN A 15 5.15 9.56 5.58
N LEU A 16 5.69 8.75 6.49
CA LEU A 16 5.10 8.51 7.79
C LEU A 16 5.79 9.35 8.86
N ALA A 17 5.00 9.99 9.72
CA ALA A 17 5.57 10.68 10.88
C ALA A 17 6.14 9.65 11.88
N PRO A 18 7.24 9.95 12.60
CA PRO A 18 7.85 9.03 13.56
C PRO A 18 6.86 8.46 14.59
N ALA A 19 5.95 9.29 15.10
CA ALA A 19 4.91 8.85 16.03
C ALA A 19 3.92 7.83 15.42
N GLN A 20 3.67 7.91 14.11
CA GLN A 20 2.83 6.92 13.41
C GLN A 20 3.59 5.63 13.12
N ILE A 21 4.90 5.72 12.82
CA ILE A 21 5.78 4.57 12.65
C ILE A 21 5.81 3.76 13.95
N GLU A 22 6.09 4.41 15.07
CA GLU A 22 6.12 3.74 16.38
C GLU A 22 4.76 3.12 16.73
N ALA A 23 3.67 3.87 16.56
CA ALA A 23 2.32 3.36 16.81
C ALA A 23 1.98 2.13 15.93
N ALA A 24 2.44 2.12 14.68
CA ALA A 24 2.26 1.00 13.76
C ALA A 24 3.09 -0.22 14.16
N LEU A 25 4.35 -0.04 14.59
CA LEU A 25 5.22 -1.12 15.06
C LEU A 25 4.67 -1.79 16.33
N ARG A 26 4.06 -1.02 17.23
CA ARG A 26 3.41 -1.50 18.46
C ARG A 26 2.00 -2.07 18.23
N SER A 27 1.42 -1.90 17.05
CA SER A 27 0.04 -2.30 16.78
C SER A 27 -0.14 -3.82 16.87
N PRO A 28 -1.14 -4.34 17.59
CA PRO A 28 -1.43 -5.77 17.61
C PRO A 28 -1.85 -6.30 16.22
N ARG A 29 -2.38 -5.41 15.37
CA ARG A 29 -2.75 -5.73 13.98
C ARG A 29 -1.55 -5.78 13.03
N GLY A 30 -0.35 -5.49 13.52
CA GLY A 30 0.86 -5.34 12.70
C GLY A 30 0.87 -4.01 11.95
N PHE A 31 2.03 -3.70 11.36
CA PHE A 31 2.28 -2.41 10.72
C PHE A 31 1.31 -2.13 9.56
N VAL A 32 1.13 -3.09 8.66
CA VAL A 32 0.19 -2.97 7.54
C VAL A 32 -1.26 -2.92 8.00
N GLY A 33 -1.63 -3.71 9.03
CA GLY A 33 -2.98 -3.71 9.57
C GLY A 33 -3.35 -2.33 10.14
N TYR A 34 -2.41 -1.71 10.86
CA TYR A 34 -2.55 -0.35 11.37
C TYR A 34 -2.88 0.67 10.28
N PHE A 35 -2.06 0.73 9.22
CA PHE A 35 -2.26 1.69 8.15
C PHE A 35 -3.45 1.37 7.24
N THR A 36 -3.80 0.09 7.07
CA THR A 36 -5.02 -0.31 6.34
C THR A 36 -6.25 0.27 7.04
N GLU A 37 -6.35 0.17 8.36
CA GLU A 37 -7.49 0.71 9.10
C GLU A 37 -7.49 2.23 9.20
N ARG A 38 -6.31 2.84 9.33
CA ARG A 38 -6.17 4.29 9.37
C ARG A 38 -6.60 4.91 8.03
N MET A 39 -6.16 4.33 6.92
CA MET A 39 -6.56 4.70 5.56
C MET A 39 -8.06 4.57 5.37
N GLY A 40 -8.64 3.41 5.71
CA GLY A 40 -10.07 3.16 5.58
C GLY A 40 -10.92 4.12 6.40
N ARG A 41 -10.52 4.41 7.65
CA ARG A 41 -11.22 5.38 8.51
C ARG A 41 -11.14 6.80 7.95
N ALA A 42 -9.98 7.25 7.48
CA ALA A 42 -9.79 8.59 6.95
C ALA A 42 -10.63 8.82 5.68
N LEU A 43 -10.63 7.86 4.75
CA LEU A 43 -11.39 7.96 3.50
C LEU A 43 -12.91 7.88 3.75
N LYS A 44 -13.34 7.00 4.65
CA LYS A 44 -14.76 6.91 5.04
C LYS A 44 -15.24 8.19 5.70
N ALA A 45 -14.46 8.76 6.61
CA ALA A 45 -14.79 10.04 7.25
C ALA A 45 -14.87 11.20 6.24
N ALA A 46 -14.15 11.09 5.11
CA ALA A 46 -14.19 12.06 4.01
C ALA A 46 -15.32 11.79 2.98
N GLY A 47 -16.18 10.79 3.21
CA GLY A 47 -17.34 10.49 2.37
C GLY A 47 -17.14 9.40 1.33
N ASP A 48 -16.01 8.67 1.34
CA ASP A 48 -15.82 7.49 0.51
C ASP A 48 -16.19 6.22 1.29
N GLU A 49 -17.40 5.71 1.06
CA GLU A 49 -17.87 4.47 1.69
C GLU A 49 -17.16 3.21 1.15
N SER A 50 -16.46 3.31 0.01
CA SER A 50 -15.97 2.14 -0.72
C SER A 50 -14.62 2.39 -1.41
N PRO A 51 -13.59 2.89 -0.69
CA PRO A 51 -12.32 3.25 -1.30
C PRO A 51 -11.58 2.00 -1.76
N GLN A 52 -11.01 2.06 -2.96
CA GLN A 52 -10.20 0.98 -3.51
C GLN A 52 -8.73 1.41 -3.51
N TYR A 53 -7.91 0.76 -2.68
CA TYR A 53 -6.48 1.02 -2.65
C TYR A 53 -5.67 -0.25 -2.42
N VAL A 54 -4.40 -0.17 -2.81
CA VAL A 54 -3.31 -1.10 -2.44
C VAL A 54 -2.07 -0.25 -2.17
N PHE A 55 -1.29 -0.63 -1.17
CA PHE A 55 0.00 -0.01 -0.87
C PHE A 55 1.00 -1.06 -0.42
N ILE A 56 2.28 -0.75 -0.59
CA ILE A 56 3.40 -1.40 0.05
C ILE A 56 4.03 -0.44 1.07
N VAL A 57 4.55 -1.01 2.15
CA VAL A 57 5.43 -0.30 3.08
C VAL A 57 6.83 -0.33 2.48
N GLU A 58 7.43 0.84 2.29
CA GLU A 58 8.83 0.97 1.91
C GLU A 58 9.57 1.59 3.10
N GLY A 59 10.72 1.01 3.46
CA GLY A 59 11.64 1.54 4.46
C GLY A 59 13.05 1.53 3.92
N ALA A 60 13.70 2.69 3.86
CA ALA A 60 15.09 2.81 3.40
C ALA A 60 16.06 2.82 4.58
N GLU A 61 15.73 3.57 5.63
CA GLU A 61 16.54 3.74 6.84
C GLU A 61 15.64 3.82 8.09
N ALA A 62 16.29 3.84 9.26
CA ALA A 62 15.63 4.02 10.54
C ALA A 62 14.69 5.25 10.52
N GLN A 63 13.45 5.07 10.98
CA GLN A 63 12.37 6.06 10.96
C GLN A 63 12.01 6.67 9.59
N ASP A 64 12.55 6.13 8.49
CA ASP A 64 12.21 6.55 7.13
C ASP A 64 11.33 5.50 6.46
N PHE A 65 10.05 5.55 6.83
CA PHE A 65 9.01 4.71 6.23
C PHE A 65 8.02 5.55 5.44
N HIS A 66 7.59 5.03 4.30
CA HIS A 66 6.49 5.60 3.53
C HIS A 66 5.57 4.51 2.98
N LEU A 67 4.32 4.90 2.76
CA LEU A 67 3.34 4.06 2.08
C LEU A 67 3.37 4.41 0.61
N HIS A 68 3.68 3.43 -0.24
CA HIS A 68 3.64 3.60 -1.68
C HIS A 68 2.50 2.76 -2.25
N GLY A 69 1.51 3.40 -2.86
CA GLY A 69 0.32 2.71 -3.36
C GLY A 69 -0.36 3.32 -4.57
N VAL A 70 -1.47 2.70 -4.94
CA VAL A 70 -2.50 3.31 -5.78
C VAL A 70 -3.81 3.34 -5.05
N ILE A 71 -4.60 4.35 -5.37
CA ILE A 71 -5.93 4.56 -4.83
C ILE A 71 -6.88 5.02 -5.92
N SER A 72 -8.10 4.55 -5.84
CA SER A 72 -9.27 5.10 -6.48
C SER A 72 -10.23 5.55 -5.40
N SER A 73 -10.57 6.83 -5.42
CA SER A 73 -11.49 7.42 -4.45
C SER A 73 -12.33 8.53 -5.10
N THR A 74 -13.54 8.73 -4.57
CA THR A 74 -14.43 9.83 -4.96
C THR A 74 -14.13 11.13 -4.18
N VAL A 75 -13.21 11.08 -3.21
CA VAL A 75 -12.88 12.22 -2.34
C VAL A 75 -12.20 13.36 -3.13
N PRO A 76 -12.76 14.58 -3.15
CA PRO A 76 -12.20 15.69 -3.93
C PRO A 76 -10.89 16.24 -3.34
N ASN A 77 -10.70 16.20 -2.02
CA ASN A 77 -9.51 16.69 -1.30
C ASN A 77 -8.56 15.54 -0.89
N LEU A 78 -8.38 14.56 -1.77
CA LEU A 78 -7.69 13.31 -1.46
C LEU A 78 -6.31 13.49 -0.84
N ARG A 79 -5.49 14.45 -1.31
CA ARG A 79 -4.14 14.69 -0.75
C ARG A 79 -4.17 15.06 0.73
N SER A 80 -5.10 15.92 1.14
CA SER A 80 -5.25 16.32 2.54
C SER A 80 -5.71 15.16 3.42
N VAL A 81 -6.61 14.32 2.91
CA VAL A 81 -7.07 13.12 3.61
C VAL A 81 -5.93 12.11 3.78
N LEU A 82 -5.14 11.88 2.73
CA LEU A 82 -3.96 11.00 2.78
C LEU A 82 -2.85 11.54 3.70
N ALA A 83 -2.68 12.86 3.78
CA ALA A 83 -1.72 13.47 4.71
C ALA A 83 -2.09 13.15 6.17
N ALA A 84 -3.38 13.14 6.51
CA ALA A 84 -3.85 12.75 7.84
C ALA A 84 -3.56 11.27 8.17
N VAL A 85 -3.48 10.39 7.15
CA VAL A 85 -3.07 8.99 7.31
C VAL A 85 -1.61 8.89 7.73
N GLY A 86 -0.71 9.65 7.09
CA GLY A 86 0.72 9.65 7.44
C GLY A 86 1.04 10.32 8.78
N GLY A 87 0.10 11.10 9.33
CA GLY A 87 0.30 11.89 10.55
C GLY A 87 1.04 13.20 10.27
N LYS A 88 1.16 14.06 11.29
CA LYS A 88 1.83 15.36 11.15
C LYS A 88 3.35 15.17 11.03
N THR A 89 3.90 15.42 9.85
CA THR A 89 5.34 15.63 9.68
C THR A 89 5.71 17.08 10.04
N SER A 90 6.99 17.35 10.27
CA SER A 90 7.50 18.70 10.57
C SER A 90 7.38 19.71 9.40
N THR A 91 6.72 19.32 8.30
CA THR A 91 6.58 20.15 7.12
C THR A 91 5.55 21.26 7.32
N ALA A 92 5.86 22.47 6.85
CA ALA A 92 4.97 23.64 6.93
C ALA A 92 3.65 23.48 6.15
N ALA A 93 3.56 22.45 5.29
CA ALA A 93 2.43 22.14 4.42
C ALA A 93 2.23 20.61 4.39
N PRO A 94 1.36 20.06 5.27
CA PRO A 94 1.18 18.61 5.45
C PRO A 94 0.84 17.84 4.17
N GLU A 95 0.18 18.48 3.20
CA GLU A 95 -0.14 17.90 1.90
C GLU A 95 1.07 17.58 1.03
N ARG A 96 2.24 18.18 1.31
CA ARG A 96 3.51 17.88 0.62
C ARG A 96 4.08 16.52 1.01
N GLN A 97 3.59 15.95 2.10
CA GLN A 97 3.85 14.58 2.52
C GLN A 97 3.24 13.54 1.57
N VAL A 98 2.31 13.97 0.71
CA VAL A 98 1.61 13.12 -0.24
C VAL A 98 1.99 13.48 -1.66
N HIS A 99 2.67 12.56 -2.35
CA HIS A 99 2.84 12.65 -3.80
C HIS A 99 1.78 11.80 -4.50
N SER A 100 0.96 12.44 -5.32
CA SER A 100 -0.02 11.76 -6.17
C SER A 100 0.10 12.17 -7.62
N ARG A 101 0.00 11.19 -8.52
CA ARG A 101 -0.01 11.35 -9.98
C ARG A 101 -1.11 10.46 -10.56
N SER A 102 -1.70 10.86 -11.68
CA SER A 102 -2.62 10.00 -12.41
C SER A 102 -1.91 8.72 -12.89
N VAL A 103 -2.57 7.57 -12.75
CA VAL A 103 -2.01 6.27 -13.14
C VAL A 103 -2.43 5.92 -14.56
N TYR A 104 -1.45 5.76 -15.46
CA TYR A 104 -1.69 5.36 -16.85
C TYR A 104 -1.59 3.84 -17.08
N SER A 105 -0.88 3.08 -16.22
CA SER A 105 -0.74 1.61 -16.33
C SER A 105 -0.65 0.93 -14.97
N LEU A 106 -1.55 -0.01 -14.71
CA LEU A 106 -1.60 -0.82 -13.48
C LEU A 106 -0.50 -1.90 -13.45
N VAL A 107 -0.09 -2.44 -14.61
CA VAL A 107 0.95 -3.50 -14.71
C VAL A 107 2.33 -2.95 -14.38
N GLY A 108 2.66 -1.73 -14.83
CA GLY A 108 3.90 -1.05 -14.42
C GLY A 108 3.95 -0.80 -12.91
N TRP A 109 2.79 -0.70 -12.27
CA TRP A 109 2.64 -0.50 -10.84
C TRP A 109 2.96 -1.76 -10.03
N VAL A 110 2.54 -2.93 -10.48
CA VAL A 110 2.85 -4.23 -9.84
C VAL A 110 4.35 -4.50 -9.82
N ARG A 111 5.05 -4.24 -10.94
CA ARG A 111 6.52 -4.37 -11.02
C ARG A 111 7.25 -3.37 -10.12
N TYR A 112 6.70 -2.17 -9.98
CA TYR A 112 7.27 -1.14 -9.11
C TYR A 112 7.20 -1.55 -7.63
N ILE A 113 6.05 -2.09 -7.17
CA ILE A 113 5.86 -2.57 -5.79
C ILE A 113 6.86 -3.69 -5.41
N ALA A 114 7.25 -4.55 -6.36
CA ALA A 114 8.06 -5.73 -6.05
C ALA A 114 9.54 -5.44 -5.69
N LYS A 115 10.00 -4.19 -5.80
CA LYS A 115 11.43 -3.83 -5.70
C LYS A 115 12.00 -3.75 -4.27
N ALA A 116 11.17 -3.56 -3.23
CA ALA A 116 11.63 -3.19 -1.88
C ALA A 116 11.42 -4.17 -0.67
N PRO A 117 11.05 -5.48 -0.80
CA PRO A 117 10.70 -6.28 0.38
C PRO A 117 11.81 -6.56 1.39
N LEU A 118 13.05 -6.79 0.94
CA LEU A 118 14.14 -7.25 1.82
C LEU A 118 14.65 -6.12 2.73
N THR A 119 15.01 -4.97 2.14
CA THR A 119 15.48 -3.80 2.89
C THR A 119 14.45 -3.33 3.91
N THR A 120 13.17 -3.26 3.53
CA THR A 120 12.10 -2.84 4.44
C THR A 120 11.97 -3.78 5.65
N THR A 121 12.04 -5.10 5.43
CA THR A 121 11.91 -6.09 6.52
C THR A 121 13.06 -5.98 7.51
N GLU A 122 14.28 -5.77 7.02
CA GLU A 122 15.48 -5.58 7.84
C GLU A 122 15.37 -4.30 8.69
N VAL A 123 14.97 -3.18 8.08
CA VAL A 123 14.77 -1.91 8.79
C VAL A 123 13.67 -2.03 9.85
N MET A 124 12.54 -2.67 9.55
CA MET A 124 11.48 -2.91 10.54
C MET A 124 11.95 -3.75 11.72
N THR A 125 12.78 -4.77 11.46
CA THR A 125 13.36 -5.64 12.50
C THR A 125 14.32 -4.84 13.38
N TYR A 126 15.19 -4.03 12.76
CA TYR A 126 16.10 -3.14 13.46
C TYR A 126 15.35 -2.17 14.38
N GLU A 127 14.30 -1.51 13.89
CA GLU A 127 13.48 -0.57 14.66
C GLU A 127 12.78 -1.21 15.85
N ARG A 128 12.20 -2.41 15.66
CA ARG A 128 11.60 -3.16 16.78
C ARG A 128 12.61 -3.43 17.89
N ARG A 129 13.84 -3.82 17.53
CA ARG A 129 14.93 -4.03 18.50
C ARG A 129 15.28 -2.75 19.25
N GLN A 130 15.42 -1.62 18.55
CA GLN A 130 15.72 -0.33 19.20
C GLN A 130 14.61 0.09 20.19
N LEU A 131 13.35 -0.24 19.89
CA LEU A 131 12.20 0.09 20.72
C LEU A 131 11.90 -0.95 21.82
N GLY A 132 12.68 -2.04 21.91
CA GLY A 132 12.43 -3.14 22.85
C GLY A 132 11.10 -3.89 22.59
N ILE A 133 10.64 -3.91 21.34
CA ILE A 133 9.41 -4.58 20.92
C ILE A 133 9.76 -5.96 20.36
N GLU A 134 8.93 -6.96 20.63
CA GLU A 134 9.07 -8.30 20.06
C GLU A 134 9.16 -8.26 18.52
N GLU A 135 10.09 -9.05 17.99
CA GLU A 135 10.23 -9.24 16.54
C GLU A 135 9.01 -9.95 15.97
N ARG A 136 8.53 -9.43 14.83
CA ARG A 136 7.39 -10.00 14.12
C ARG A 136 7.65 -9.91 12.63
N ARG A 137 7.29 -10.97 11.90
CA ARG A 137 7.15 -10.90 10.45
C ARG A 137 5.83 -10.23 10.11
N ASP A 138 5.91 -8.95 9.73
CA ASP A 138 4.79 -8.21 9.17
C ASP A 138 4.70 -8.47 7.66
N GLY A 139 3.48 -8.62 7.14
CA GLY A 139 3.27 -8.49 5.70
C GLY A 139 3.55 -7.04 5.29
N LEU A 140 4.09 -6.81 4.09
CA LEU A 140 4.43 -5.46 3.61
C LEU A 140 3.34 -4.84 2.74
N ILE A 141 2.38 -5.65 2.26
CA ILE A 141 1.35 -5.21 1.32
C ILE A 141 0.00 -5.03 2.04
N GLY A 142 -0.47 -3.79 2.06
CA GLY A 142 -1.79 -3.39 2.52
C GLY A 142 -2.76 -3.19 1.37
N ALA A 143 -4.04 -3.50 1.59
CA ALA A 143 -5.08 -3.28 0.59
C ALA A 143 -6.45 -3.19 1.27
N SER A 144 -7.37 -2.44 0.68
CA SER A 144 -8.75 -2.38 1.18
C SER A 144 -9.40 -3.77 1.16
N ARG A 145 -10.42 -4.00 2.01
CA ARG A 145 -11.15 -5.27 2.03
C ARG A 145 -11.72 -5.62 0.65
N ILE A 146 -12.24 -4.63 -0.06
CA ILE A 146 -12.83 -4.78 -1.40
C ILE A 146 -11.75 -5.14 -2.41
N THR A 147 -10.61 -4.43 -2.39
CA THR A 147 -9.47 -4.73 -3.25
C THR A 147 -8.98 -6.17 -3.04
N ARG A 148 -8.87 -6.62 -1.78
CA ARG A 148 -8.47 -8.00 -1.46
C ARG A 148 -9.48 -9.04 -1.97
N ALA A 149 -10.77 -8.82 -1.73
CA ALA A 149 -11.83 -9.73 -2.18
C ALA A 149 -11.80 -9.90 -3.71
N ARG A 150 -11.71 -8.78 -4.44
CA ARG A 150 -11.63 -8.78 -5.91
C ARG A 150 -10.35 -9.43 -6.44
N GLY A 151 -9.21 -9.16 -5.80
CA GLY A 151 -7.96 -9.80 -6.18
C GLY A 151 -8.02 -11.32 -6.01
N LYS A 152 -8.68 -11.79 -4.94
CA LYS A 152 -8.92 -13.22 -4.70
C LYS A 152 -9.88 -13.81 -5.74
N GLU A 153 -10.99 -13.15 -6.03
CA GLU A 153 -11.94 -13.58 -7.07
C GLU A 153 -11.25 -13.72 -8.43
N TRP A 154 -10.50 -12.70 -8.85
CA TRP A 154 -9.73 -12.73 -10.09
C TRP A 154 -8.72 -13.88 -10.12
N TYR A 155 -7.98 -14.10 -9.04
CA TYR A 155 -7.01 -15.20 -8.95
C TYR A 155 -7.70 -16.56 -9.05
N GLU A 156 -8.84 -16.75 -8.38
CA GLU A 156 -9.61 -17.99 -8.46
C GLU A 156 -10.18 -18.22 -9.86
N GLU A 157 -10.64 -17.17 -10.55
CA GLU A 157 -11.09 -17.22 -11.95
C GLU A 157 -9.94 -17.57 -12.90
N ALA A 158 -8.79 -16.91 -12.76
CA ALA A 158 -7.60 -17.18 -13.56
C ALA A 158 -7.12 -18.63 -13.38
N ARG A 159 -7.10 -19.12 -12.13
CA ARG A 159 -6.74 -20.51 -11.81
C ARG A 159 -7.73 -21.51 -12.41
N ARG A 160 -9.03 -21.23 -12.41
CA ARG A 160 -10.05 -22.08 -13.05
C ARG A 160 -9.96 -22.05 -14.56
N GLY A 161 -9.52 -20.94 -15.15
CA GLY A 161 -9.33 -20.74 -16.58
C GLY A 161 -8.03 -21.30 -17.15
N GLY A 162 -7.26 -22.07 -16.37
CA GLY A 162 -6.00 -22.67 -16.84
C GLY A 162 -4.82 -21.70 -16.90
N VAL A 163 -4.94 -20.48 -16.37
CA VAL A 163 -3.80 -19.56 -16.29
C VAL A 163 -2.85 -20.05 -15.20
N THR A 164 -1.73 -20.62 -15.61
CA THR A 164 -0.63 -20.98 -14.71
C THR A 164 0.12 -19.71 -14.34
N VAL A 165 -0.07 -19.21 -13.12
CA VAL A 165 0.81 -18.17 -12.56
C VAL A 165 2.11 -18.86 -12.17
N SER A 166 3.14 -18.80 -13.01
CA SER A 166 4.44 -19.38 -12.68
C SER A 166 5.16 -18.52 -11.63
N ASP A 167 5.84 -19.17 -10.69
CA ASP A 167 6.67 -18.54 -9.65
C ASP A 167 8.00 -17.96 -10.20
N GLU A 168 8.22 -17.96 -11.52
CA GLU A 168 9.46 -17.47 -12.13
C GLU A 168 9.49 -15.94 -12.20
N MET A 169 9.81 -15.30 -11.07
CA MET A 169 10.34 -13.94 -11.04
C MET A 169 11.81 -13.96 -11.51
N HIS A 170 12.02 -14.11 -12.82
CA HIS A 170 13.31 -13.79 -13.45
C HIS A 170 13.24 -12.41 -14.13
N GLY A 171 14.32 -11.64 -13.91
CA GLY A 171 14.37 -10.21 -14.18
C GLY A 171 14.11 -9.81 -15.63
N ALA A 172 13.73 -8.54 -15.78
CA ALA A 172 13.77 -7.75 -17.01
C ALA A 172 13.31 -8.46 -18.30
N GLY A 173 12.00 -8.45 -18.54
CA GLY A 173 11.38 -8.88 -19.80
C GLY A 173 9.88 -9.02 -19.58
N ASP A 174 9.03 -8.88 -20.59
CA ASP A 174 7.58 -8.92 -20.45
C ASP A 174 7.08 -10.12 -19.63
N ALA A 175 6.19 -9.86 -18.66
CA ALA A 175 5.42 -10.92 -18.04
C ALA A 175 4.30 -11.20 -19.04
N SER A 176 4.60 -12.01 -20.03
CA SER A 176 3.59 -12.62 -20.88
C SER A 176 2.77 -13.55 -20.00
N ILE A 177 1.49 -13.23 -19.83
CA ILE A 177 0.49 -14.22 -19.46
C ILE A 177 0.46 -15.21 -20.63
N ILE A 178 1.05 -16.37 -20.45
CA ILE A 178 0.89 -17.46 -21.41
C ILE A 178 -0.49 -18.04 -21.13
N VAL A 179 -1.41 -17.77 -22.05
CA VAL A 179 -2.66 -18.49 -22.18
C VAL A 179 -2.34 -19.67 -23.08
N GLU A 180 -2.36 -20.89 -22.54
CA GLU A 180 -2.39 -22.10 -23.37
C GLU A 180 -3.80 -22.32 -23.94
#